data_AF-A0A8I0B6Z6-F1
#
_entry.id   AF-A0A8I0B6Z6-F1
#
_cell.length_a   1.000
_cell.length_b   1.000
_cell.length_c   1.000
_cell.angle_alpha   90.00
_cell.angle_beta   90.00
_cell.angle_gamma   90.00
#
_symmetry.space_group_name_H-M   'P 1'
#
loop_
_entity.id
_entity.type
_entity.pdbx_description
1 polymer ?
#
loop_
_entity_poly.entity_id
_entity_poly.type
_entity_poly.pdbx_seq_one_letter_code
_entity_poly.pdbx_strand_id
1 'polypeptide(L)'
;MFRVVFIAFVLYLLWLLLFFGYERRKRMARRKAQREDLTEEVSEAEIIGKSRFQVCHSKPQVRSYPEVDSTEKKCSTFATENGNEHSGDTEGLPEIDDVPLQYETDGATAGEEEEVEVAVPHAEKETYDGGIDFERVQEALSVIHRNASSIGERQRAGETLTELEGTRLMETLRSDTVRSSTIDDIVRSRFEELYVPSDGRDKQ
;
A
#
# COMPACT_ATOMS: atom_id res chain seq x y z
N MET A 1 5.92 -36.37 -43.35
CA MET A 1 6.38 -34.97 -43.33
C MET A 1 6.12 -34.27 -42.00
N PHE A 2 4.88 -34.31 -41.46
CA PHE A 2 4.55 -33.70 -40.16
C PHE A 2 5.40 -34.15 -38.96
N ARG A 3 5.81 -35.43 -38.90
CA ARG A 3 6.70 -35.92 -37.83
C ARG A 3 8.05 -35.20 -37.79
N VAL A 4 8.63 -34.92 -38.96
CA VAL A 4 9.92 -34.21 -39.06
C VAL A 4 9.76 -32.74 -38.67
N VAL A 5 8.67 -32.11 -39.12
CA VAL A 5 8.34 -30.71 -38.74
C VAL A 5 8.08 -30.60 -37.24
N PHE A 6 7.38 -31.57 -36.66
CA PHE A 6 7.12 -31.62 -35.21
C PHE A 6 8.42 -31.78 -34.41
N ILE A 7 9.31 -32.68 -34.84
CA ILE A 7 10.62 -32.85 -34.19
C ILE A 7 11.45 -31.55 -34.29
N ALA A 8 11.48 -30.90 -35.45
CA ALA A 8 12.16 -29.62 -35.64
C ALA A 8 11.58 -28.52 -34.74
N PHE A 9 10.25 -28.47 -34.59
CA PHE A 9 9.57 -27.52 -33.72
C PHE A 9 9.89 -27.75 -32.24
N VAL A 10 9.87 -29.01 -31.78
CA VAL A 10 10.23 -29.36 -30.40
C VAL A 10 11.70 -29.02 -30.11
N LEU A 11 12.62 -29.30 -31.04
CA LEU A 11 14.02 -28.91 -30.91
C LEU A 11 14.21 -27.39 -30.84
N TYR A 12 13.46 -26.64 -31.65
CA TYR A 12 13.49 -25.17 -31.63
C TYR A 12 12.97 -24.59 -30.31
N LEU A 13 11.87 -25.13 -29.77
CA LEU A 13 11.34 -24.75 -28.47
C LEU A 13 12.33 -25.07 -27.34
N LEU A 14 12.96 -26.26 -27.37
CA LEU A 14 13.99 -26.62 -26.41
C LEU A 14 15.18 -25.65 -26.46
N TRP A 15 15.61 -25.28 -27.66
CA TRP A 15 16.67 -24.29 -27.87
C TRP A 15 16.28 -22.90 -27.32
N LEU A 16 15.05 -22.44 -27.55
CA LEU A 16 14.53 -21.19 -26.99
C LEU A 16 14.49 -21.21 -25.45
N LEU A 17 14.06 -22.31 -24.84
CA LEU A 17 14.04 -22.47 -23.38
C LEU A 17 15.46 -22.44 -22.80
N LEU A 18 16.41 -23.11 -23.45
CA LEU A 18 17.83 -23.06 -23.07
C LEU A 18 18.40 -21.65 -23.22
N PHE A 19 18.10 -20.97 -24.33
CA PHE A 19 18.55 -19.60 -24.60
C PHE A 19 18.01 -18.63 -23.55
N PHE A 20 16.71 -18.68 -23.26
CA PHE A 20 16.07 -17.84 -22.26
C PHE A 20 16.56 -18.17 -20.83
N GLY A 21 16.77 -19.45 -20.53
CA GLY A 21 17.37 -19.90 -19.29
C GLY A 21 18.82 -19.41 -19.13
N TYR A 22 19.61 -19.44 -20.19
CA TYR A 22 20.98 -18.92 -20.23
C TYR A 22 21.01 -17.42 -20.01
N GLU A 23 20.16 -16.65 -20.71
CA GLU A 23 20.04 -15.21 -20.49
C GLU A 23 19.59 -14.88 -19.07
N ARG A 24 18.59 -15.59 -18.54
CA ARG A 24 18.13 -15.41 -17.15
C ARG A 24 19.26 -15.70 -16.18
N ARG A 25 19.99 -16.81 -16.33
CA ARG A 25 21.15 -17.14 -15.50
C ARG A 25 22.24 -16.06 -15.59
N LYS A 26 22.52 -15.53 -16.77
CA LYS A 26 23.48 -14.41 -16.96
C LYS A 26 23.02 -13.14 -16.24
N ARG A 27 21.73 -12.81 -16.30
CA ARG A 27 21.15 -11.68 -15.55
C ARG A 27 21.23 -11.90 -14.03
N MET A 28 20.96 -13.12 -13.57
CA MET A 28 21.07 -13.47 -12.14
C MET A 28 22.52 -13.45 -11.64
N ALA A 29 23.48 -13.93 -12.44
CA ALA A 29 24.90 -13.89 -12.11
C ALA A 29 25.42 -12.44 -11.98
N ARG A 30 25.01 -11.53 -12.86
CA ARG A 30 25.32 -10.10 -12.77
C ARG A 30 24.74 -9.45 -11.50
N ARG A 31 23.50 -9.78 -11.15
CA ARG A 31 22.85 -9.31 -9.91
C ARG A 31 23.55 -9.86 -8.66
N LYS A 32 24.10 -11.08 -8.72
CA LYS A 32 24.84 -11.69 -7.62
C LYS A 32 26.21 -11.03 -7.45
N ALA A 33 26.96 -10.81 -8.53
CA ALA A 33 28.22 -10.07 -8.51
C ALA A 33 28.03 -8.63 -7.96
N GLN A 34 26.99 -7.93 -8.41
CA GLN A 34 26.66 -6.60 -7.89
C GLN A 34 26.32 -6.59 -6.39
N ARG A 35 25.76 -7.69 -5.86
CA ARG A 35 25.49 -7.82 -4.42
C ARG A 35 26.76 -8.13 -3.63
N GLU A 36 27.66 -8.95 -4.18
CA GLU A 36 28.95 -9.27 -3.55
C GLU A 36 29.83 -8.01 -3.48
N ASP A 37 29.91 -7.20 -4.56
CA ASP A 37 30.62 -5.90 -4.56
C ASP A 37 30.07 -4.88 -3.53
N LEU A 38 28.76 -4.91 -3.26
CA LEU A 38 28.13 -4.05 -2.23
C LEU A 38 28.34 -4.57 -0.80
N THR A 39 28.75 -5.83 -0.64
CA THR A 39 28.93 -6.47 0.67
C THR A 39 30.40 -6.56 1.08
N GLU A 40 31.36 -6.40 0.15
CA GLU A 40 32.79 -6.61 0.42
C GLU A 40 33.56 -5.39 0.95
N GLU A 41 33.03 -4.16 0.88
CA GLU A 41 33.73 -2.98 1.43
C GLU A 41 32.86 -2.10 2.34
N VAL A 42 32.52 -2.62 3.51
CA VAL A 42 32.44 -1.76 4.70
C VAL A 42 33.38 -2.36 5.73
N SER A 43 34.67 -2.09 5.53
CA SER A 43 35.68 -2.37 6.55
C SER A 43 35.26 -1.66 7.84
N GLU A 44 35.17 -2.42 8.92
CA GLU A 44 34.65 -2.01 10.23
C GLU A 44 35.49 -0.91 10.92
N ALA A 45 36.51 -0.37 10.22
CA ALA A 45 37.53 0.53 10.75
C ALA A 45 37.22 2.02 10.55
N GLU A 46 36.25 2.40 9.70
CA GLU A 46 35.93 3.81 9.41
C GLU A 46 34.47 4.16 9.70
N ILE A 47 33.96 3.70 10.84
CA ILE A 47 32.70 4.21 11.37
C ILE A 47 33.00 5.01 12.63
N ILE A 48 33.48 6.24 12.44
CA ILE A 48 33.46 7.27 13.48
C ILE A 48 31.99 7.66 13.72
N GLY A 49 31.48 7.37 14.92
CA GLY A 49 30.20 7.91 15.39
C GLY A 49 28.97 6.99 15.42
N LYS A 50 29.08 5.65 15.28
CA LYS A 50 27.91 4.77 15.50
C LYS A 50 27.91 4.17 16.91
N SER A 51 26.94 4.64 17.71
CA SER A 51 26.56 4.10 19.00
C SER A 51 26.34 2.58 18.93
N ARG A 52 27.02 1.84 19.80
CA ARG A 52 26.89 0.37 19.96
C ARG A 52 25.72 0.01 20.87
N PHE A 53 24.55 0.61 20.69
CA PHE A 53 23.39 0.23 21.50
C PHE A 53 22.80 -1.08 20.98
N GLN A 54 23.27 -2.20 21.53
CA GLN A 54 22.56 -3.46 21.44
C GLN A 54 21.38 -3.39 22.40
N VAL A 55 20.15 -3.43 21.85
CA VAL A 55 18.95 -3.68 22.66
C VAL A 55 19.05 -5.14 23.12
N CYS A 56 19.68 -5.36 24.27
CA CYS A 56 19.53 -6.61 24.99
C CYS A 56 18.05 -6.75 25.31
N HIS A 57 17.39 -7.78 24.79
CA HIS A 57 16.05 -8.15 25.24
C HIS A 57 16.14 -8.54 26.73
N SER A 58 16.00 -7.54 27.61
CA SER A 58 15.74 -7.79 29.01
C SER A 58 14.35 -8.41 29.09
N LYS A 59 14.27 -9.58 29.73
CA LYS A 59 12.98 -10.18 30.04
C LYS A 59 12.16 -9.11 30.77
N PRO A 60 10.90 -8.84 30.36
CA PRO A 60 10.11 -7.81 31.01
C PRO A 60 10.02 -8.14 32.49
N GLN A 61 10.51 -7.22 33.33
CA GLN A 61 10.38 -7.36 34.77
C GLN A 61 8.90 -7.17 35.10
N VAL A 62 8.21 -8.29 35.32
CA VAL A 62 6.86 -8.30 35.86
C VAL A 62 6.94 -7.64 37.25
N ARG A 63 6.24 -6.52 37.39
CA ARG A 63 6.10 -5.81 38.66
C ARG A 63 5.29 -6.71 39.60
N SER A 64 5.95 -7.37 40.55
CA SER A 64 5.25 -7.96 41.68
C SER A 64 4.76 -6.83 42.60
N TYR A 65 3.47 -6.82 42.87
CA TYR A 65 2.90 -5.94 43.88
C TYR A 65 3.37 -6.44 45.26
N PRO A 66 3.78 -5.54 46.18
CA PRO A 66 4.05 -5.94 47.55
C PRO A 66 2.71 -6.37 48.19
N GLU A 67 2.68 -7.57 48.76
CA GLU A 67 1.66 -7.94 49.74
C GLU A 67 1.79 -6.96 50.91
N VAL A 68 0.80 -6.07 51.02
CA VAL A 68 0.68 -5.17 52.16
C VAL A 68 -0.02 -5.93 53.26
N ASP A 69 0.78 -6.61 54.07
CA ASP A 69 0.37 -7.10 55.37
C ASP A 69 0.70 -6.00 56.40
N SER A 70 -0.25 -5.09 56.61
CA SER A 70 -0.27 -4.25 57.81
C SER A 70 -1.65 -3.63 58.02
N THR A 71 -2.32 -4.22 59.00
CA THR A 71 -3.18 -3.50 59.94
C THR A 71 -2.53 -2.17 60.33
N GLU A 72 -3.06 -1.04 59.86
CA GLU A 72 -3.17 0.20 60.67
C GLU A 72 -3.90 1.32 59.90
N LYS A 73 -5.11 1.60 60.38
CA LYS A 73 -5.74 2.92 60.54
C LYS A 73 -5.55 3.91 59.39
N LYS A 74 -6.47 3.80 58.43
CA LYS A 74 -6.82 4.83 57.44
C LYS A 74 -7.22 6.13 58.16
N CYS A 75 -6.45 7.21 58.01
CA CYS A 75 -6.96 8.56 58.21
C CYS A 75 -7.61 9.01 56.90
N SER A 76 -8.95 8.97 56.88
CA SER A 76 -9.82 9.42 55.80
C SER A 76 -9.77 10.95 55.68
N THR A 77 -9.32 11.46 54.53
CA THR A 77 -9.31 12.89 54.16
C THR A 77 -10.57 13.29 53.37
N PHE A 78 -11.65 12.52 53.47
CA PHE A 78 -12.93 12.87 52.83
C PHE A 78 -13.97 13.28 53.88
N ALA A 79 -14.71 14.34 53.56
CA ALA A 79 -15.75 14.91 54.40
C ALA A 79 -16.89 13.91 54.68
N THR A 80 -17.34 13.86 55.93
CA THR A 80 -18.46 13.03 56.37
C THR A 80 -19.77 13.63 55.85
N GLU A 81 -20.43 12.95 54.91
CA GLU A 81 -21.82 13.19 54.56
C GLU A 81 -22.74 12.35 55.47
N ASN A 82 -23.74 13.01 56.04
CA ASN A 82 -24.59 12.47 57.09
C ASN A 82 -25.59 11.41 56.56
N GLY A 83 -25.62 10.25 57.23
CA GLY A 83 -26.80 9.49 57.62
C GLY A 83 -27.83 9.07 56.56
N ASN A 84 -27.75 7.80 56.14
CA ASN A 84 -28.92 6.92 56.13
C ASN A 84 -28.47 5.47 56.36
N GLU A 85 -29.21 4.82 57.24
CA GLU A 85 -29.02 3.53 57.85
C GLU A 85 -29.87 2.50 57.10
N HIS A 86 -29.24 1.57 56.37
CA HIS A 86 -29.89 0.29 56.10
C HIS A 86 -28.87 -0.84 55.90
N SER A 87 -28.87 -1.74 56.87
CA SER A 87 -28.26 -3.07 56.84
C SER A 87 -28.93 -3.96 55.79
N GLY A 88 -28.15 -4.77 55.09
CA GLY A 88 -28.68 -5.86 54.26
C GLY A 88 -27.58 -6.51 53.42
N ASP A 89 -26.90 -7.50 54.01
CA ASP A 89 -26.14 -8.48 53.26
C ASP A 89 -27.06 -9.31 52.34
N THR A 90 -26.51 -9.74 51.20
CA THR A 90 -26.81 -10.95 50.40
C THR A 90 -26.92 -10.68 48.90
N GLU A 91 -26.12 -11.48 48.20
CA GLU A 91 -26.05 -11.79 46.77
C GLU A 91 -27.37 -11.66 45.97
N GLY A 92 -27.26 -11.19 44.73
CA GLY A 92 -28.34 -11.25 43.74
C GLY A 92 -27.99 -10.44 42.49
N LEU A 93 -27.46 -11.11 41.47
CA LEU A 93 -27.33 -10.59 40.10
C LEU A 93 -28.63 -9.88 39.66
N PRO A 94 -28.58 -8.77 38.90
CA PRO A 94 -29.78 -8.28 38.24
C PRO A 94 -30.24 -9.32 37.20
N GLU A 95 -31.44 -9.86 37.43
CA GLU A 95 -32.21 -10.69 36.49
C GLU A 95 -32.45 -9.85 35.23
N ILE A 96 -31.88 -10.27 34.10
CA ILE A 96 -32.06 -9.63 32.80
C ILE A 96 -33.41 -10.14 32.27
N ASP A 97 -34.36 -9.24 32.03
CA ASP A 97 -35.62 -9.58 31.36
C ASP A 97 -35.33 -10.11 29.94
N ASP A 98 -35.79 -11.34 29.66
CA ASP A 98 -35.72 -11.97 28.33
C ASP A 98 -36.66 -11.23 27.36
N VAL A 99 -36.13 -10.22 26.67
CA VAL A 99 -36.81 -9.60 25.52
C VAL A 99 -36.83 -10.60 24.37
N PRO A 100 -38.00 -11.01 23.83
CA PRO A 100 -38.04 -11.94 22.72
C PRO A 100 -37.43 -11.29 21.48
N LEU A 101 -36.35 -11.87 20.95
CA LEU A 101 -35.83 -11.50 19.63
C LEU A 101 -36.89 -11.83 18.59
N GLN A 102 -37.51 -10.79 18.02
CA GLN A 102 -38.30 -10.91 16.81
C GLN A 102 -37.34 -10.96 15.63
N TYR A 103 -37.13 -12.16 15.08
CA TYR A 103 -36.50 -12.31 13.79
C TYR A 103 -37.57 -12.01 12.74
N GLU A 104 -37.34 -11.03 11.86
CA GLU A 104 -38.15 -10.91 10.65
C GLU A 104 -38.03 -12.24 9.90
N THR A 105 -39.16 -12.95 9.85
CA THR A 105 -39.27 -14.21 9.13
C THR A 105 -39.50 -13.86 7.67
N ASP A 106 -38.40 -13.60 6.98
CA ASP A 106 -38.42 -13.49 5.52
C ASP A 106 -38.80 -14.87 5.00
N GLY A 107 -40.04 -14.99 4.54
CA GLY A 107 -40.63 -16.24 4.09
C GLY A 107 -39.74 -16.92 3.06
N ALA A 108 -39.03 -17.95 3.51
CA ALA A 108 -38.30 -18.89 2.67
C ALA A 108 -39.30 -19.59 1.74
N THR A 109 -39.56 -18.97 0.60
CA THR A 109 -40.26 -19.59 -0.50
C THR A 109 -39.23 -20.47 -1.20
N ALA A 110 -39.23 -21.75 -0.87
CA ALA A 110 -38.50 -22.75 -1.60
C ALA A 110 -39.08 -22.82 -3.02
N GLY A 111 -38.38 -22.21 -3.98
CA GLY A 111 -38.76 -22.17 -5.38
C GLY A 111 -37.53 -21.92 -6.25
N GLU A 112 -37.11 -22.99 -6.93
CA GLU A 112 -36.52 -23.00 -8.27
C GLU A 112 -35.28 -22.11 -8.51
N GLU A 113 -34.14 -22.80 -8.53
CA GLU A 113 -32.86 -22.45 -9.11
C GLU A 113 -33.01 -21.90 -10.54
N GLU A 114 -33.25 -20.59 -10.64
CA GLU A 114 -32.96 -19.80 -11.84
C GLU A 114 -31.66 -19.02 -11.58
N GLU A 115 -30.71 -19.18 -12.49
CA GLU A 115 -29.40 -18.52 -12.50
C GLU A 115 -29.61 -17.01 -12.67
N VAL A 116 -29.91 -16.32 -11.57
CA VAL A 116 -29.86 -14.86 -11.52
C VAL A 116 -28.39 -14.51 -11.62
N GLU A 117 -27.99 -14.10 -12.82
CA GLU A 117 -26.76 -13.38 -13.09
C GLU A 117 -26.69 -12.25 -12.06
N VAL A 118 -25.90 -12.47 -11.00
CA VAL A 118 -25.70 -11.49 -9.94
C VAL A 118 -25.01 -10.32 -10.61
N ALA A 119 -25.82 -9.36 -11.07
CA ALA A 119 -25.37 -8.03 -11.39
C ALA A 119 -24.64 -7.56 -10.15
N VAL A 120 -23.31 -7.63 -10.21
CA VAL A 120 -22.42 -7.09 -9.19
C VAL A 120 -22.94 -5.68 -8.96
N PRO A 121 -23.50 -5.37 -7.78
CA PRO A 121 -23.96 -4.03 -7.52
C PRO A 121 -22.74 -3.16 -7.78
N HIS A 122 -22.85 -2.25 -8.75
CA HIS A 122 -21.79 -1.31 -9.07
C HIS A 122 -21.30 -0.79 -7.73
N ALA A 123 -20.08 -1.20 -7.35
CA ALA A 123 -19.42 -0.72 -6.17
C ALA A 123 -19.48 0.80 -6.32
N GLU A 124 -20.34 1.39 -5.50
CA GLU A 124 -20.43 2.82 -5.34
C GLU A 124 -18.98 3.24 -5.16
N LYS A 125 -18.48 3.99 -6.16
CA LYS A 125 -17.08 4.42 -6.16
C LYS A 125 -16.94 5.21 -4.89
N GLU A 126 -16.38 4.59 -3.85
CA GLU A 126 -15.95 5.32 -2.67
C GLU A 126 -15.01 6.37 -3.22
N THR A 127 -15.51 7.60 -3.31
CA THR A 127 -14.73 8.74 -3.74
C THR A 127 -13.76 8.97 -2.61
N TYR A 128 -12.62 8.30 -2.72
CA TYR A 128 -11.48 8.51 -1.84
C TYR A 128 -11.19 10.00 -1.87
N ASP A 129 -11.36 10.63 -0.71
CA ASP A 129 -11.18 12.04 -0.47
C ASP A 129 -9.76 12.46 -0.93
N GLY A 130 -9.69 13.28 -1.98
CA GLY A 130 -8.51 14.05 -2.37
C GLY A 130 -7.30 13.31 -2.95
N GLY A 131 -7.44 12.07 -3.43
CA GLY A 131 -6.33 11.31 -4.05
C GLY A 131 -6.30 11.40 -5.58
N ILE A 132 -5.10 11.24 -6.17
CA ILE A 132 -4.94 11.06 -7.62
C ILE A 132 -5.43 9.67 -8.01
N ASP A 133 -6.38 9.59 -8.94
CA ASP A 133 -6.89 8.31 -9.44
C ASP A 133 -5.77 7.45 -10.05
N PHE A 134 -5.71 6.17 -9.67
CA PHE A 134 -4.71 5.24 -10.22
C PHE A 134 -4.78 5.13 -11.75
N GLU A 135 -5.98 5.23 -12.33
CA GLU A 135 -6.18 5.20 -13.79
C GLU A 135 -5.46 6.36 -14.48
N ARG A 136 -5.52 7.57 -13.90
CA ARG A 136 -4.80 8.76 -14.40
C ARG A 136 -3.28 8.58 -14.31
N VAL A 137 -2.81 8.02 -13.20
CA VAL A 137 -1.37 7.71 -13.02
C VAL A 137 -0.91 6.70 -14.06
N GLN A 138 -1.70 5.65 -14.31
CA GLN A 138 -1.39 4.64 -15.30
C GLN A 138 -1.43 5.20 -16.73
N GLU A 139 -2.40 6.07 -17.06
CA GLU A 139 -2.47 6.74 -18.35
C GLU A 139 -1.18 7.55 -18.59
N ALA A 140 -0.73 8.34 -17.62
CA ALA A 140 0.50 9.11 -17.71
C ALA A 140 1.75 8.24 -17.89
N LEU A 141 1.87 7.16 -17.12
CA LEU A 141 2.95 6.18 -17.27
C LEU A 141 2.95 5.53 -18.65
N SER A 142 1.77 5.22 -19.19
CA SER A 142 1.63 4.66 -20.53
C SER A 142 2.14 5.63 -21.59
N VAL A 143 1.82 6.92 -21.44
CA VAL A 143 2.25 8.01 -22.34
C VAL A 143 3.76 8.16 -22.33
N ILE A 144 4.38 8.12 -21.14
CA ILE A 144 5.85 8.14 -21.00
C ILE A 144 6.47 6.91 -21.67
N HIS A 145 5.92 5.71 -21.41
CA HIS A 145 6.49 4.46 -21.92
C HIS A 145 6.44 4.36 -23.45
N ARG A 146 5.32 4.77 -24.05
CA ARG A 146 5.13 4.75 -25.51
C ARG A 146 5.68 5.99 -26.22
N ASN A 147 6.18 6.98 -25.46
CA ASN A 147 6.54 8.32 -25.93
C ASN A 147 5.45 8.88 -26.86
N ALA A 148 4.21 8.90 -26.38
CA ALA A 148 3.08 9.31 -27.22
C ALA A 148 3.29 10.76 -27.69
N SER A 149 3.08 11.02 -28.98
CA SER A 149 3.24 12.34 -29.61
C SER A 149 1.97 13.18 -29.60
N SER A 150 0.84 12.62 -29.13
CA SER A 150 -0.43 13.34 -29.06
C SER A 150 -0.38 14.44 -28.00
N ILE A 151 -0.63 15.68 -28.42
CA ILE A 151 -0.55 16.86 -27.56
C ILE A 151 -1.52 16.76 -26.37
N GLY A 152 -2.76 16.31 -26.61
CA GLY A 152 -3.77 16.20 -25.54
C GLY A 152 -3.47 15.09 -24.53
N GLU A 153 -2.87 13.98 -24.96
CA GLU A 153 -2.43 12.92 -24.03
C GLU A 153 -1.23 13.37 -23.19
N ARG A 154 -0.28 14.10 -23.80
CA ARG A 154 0.85 14.70 -23.08
C ARG A 154 0.40 15.75 -22.07
N GLN A 155 -0.61 16.54 -22.41
CA GLN A 155 -1.16 17.55 -21.50
C GLN A 155 -1.80 16.90 -20.28
N ARG A 156 -2.62 15.86 -20.46
CA ARG A 156 -3.19 15.07 -19.35
C ARG A 156 -2.14 14.34 -18.53
N ALA A 157 -1.11 13.80 -19.18
CA ALA A 157 0.01 13.20 -18.47
C ALA A 157 0.76 14.27 -17.63
N GLY A 158 1.07 15.43 -18.21
CA GLY A 158 1.69 16.57 -17.51
C GLY A 158 0.86 17.05 -16.33
N GLU A 159 -0.46 17.18 -16.53
CA GLU A 159 -1.56 16.99 -15.58
C GLU A 159 -1.17 16.37 -14.23
N THR A 160 -1.20 15.05 -14.31
CA THR A 160 -1.00 14.10 -13.23
C THR A 160 0.43 14.07 -12.72
N LEU A 161 1.42 14.31 -13.59
CA LEU A 161 2.84 14.27 -13.22
C LEU A 161 3.21 15.44 -12.31
N THR A 162 2.69 16.64 -12.55
CA THR A 162 2.89 17.77 -11.63
C THR A 162 2.17 17.54 -10.29
N GLU A 163 1.00 16.91 -10.31
CA GLU A 163 0.27 16.58 -9.08
C GLU A 163 0.99 15.49 -8.26
N LEU A 164 1.66 14.55 -8.93
CA LEU A 164 2.54 13.53 -8.33
C LEU A 164 3.90 14.08 -7.89
N GLU A 165 4.21 15.36 -8.12
CA GLU A 165 5.49 15.94 -7.74
C GLU A 165 5.67 15.91 -6.21
N GLY A 166 6.88 15.54 -5.75
CA GLY A 166 7.16 15.33 -4.32
C GLY A 166 6.72 13.97 -3.76
N THR A 167 6.16 13.08 -4.60
CA THR A 167 5.90 11.69 -4.20
C THR A 167 7.08 10.76 -4.49
N ARG A 168 7.19 9.66 -3.73
CA ARG A 168 8.20 8.60 -3.98
C ARG A 168 8.10 7.96 -5.36
N LEU A 169 6.90 7.94 -5.95
CA LEU A 169 6.68 7.41 -7.29
C LEU A 169 7.38 8.29 -8.32
N MET A 170 7.22 9.61 -8.23
CA MET A 170 7.89 10.56 -9.11
C MET A 170 9.42 10.50 -8.95
N GLU A 171 9.92 10.40 -7.72
CA GLU A 171 11.36 10.21 -7.45
C GLU A 171 11.91 8.96 -8.14
N THR A 172 11.18 7.85 -8.04
CA THR A 172 11.55 6.58 -8.69
C THR A 172 11.56 6.72 -10.21
N LEU A 173 10.56 7.40 -10.78
CA LEU A 173 10.49 7.63 -12.22
C LEU A 173 11.64 8.50 -12.73
N ARG A 174 11.98 9.56 -11.99
CA ARG A 174 13.09 10.47 -12.34
C ARG A 174 14.47 9.83 -12.12
N SER A 175 14.56 8.78 -11.32
CA SER A 175 15.81 8.01 -11.14
C SER A 175 16.24 7.24 -12.39
N ASP A 176 15.30 6.91 -13.29
CA ASP A 176 15.58 6.27 -14.58
C ASP A 176 15.99 7.35 -15.61
N THR A 177 17.25 7.33 -16.03
CA THR A 177 17.84 8.35 -16.92
C THR A 177 17.17 8.46 -18.28
N VAL A 178 16.53 7.38 -18.77
CA VAL A 178 15.83 7.41 -20.06
C VAL A 178 14.43 8.00 -19.92
N ARG A 179 13.77 7.77 -18.78
CA ARG A 179 12.41 8.24 -18.53
C ARG A 179 12.38 9.66 -17.98
N SER A 180 13.41 10.07 -17.25
CA SER A 180 13.49 11.40 -16.63
C SER A 180 13.45 12.52 -17.67
N SER A 181 14.18 12.39 -18.78
CA SER A 181 14.15 13.39 -19.87
C SER A 181 12.76 13.53 -20.49
N THR A 182 12.08 12.40 -20.70
CA THR A 182 10.72 12.38 -21.27
C THR A 182 9.72 13.02 -20.30
N ILE A 183 9.86 12.75 -19.00
CA ILE A 183 9.02 13.34 -17.96
C ILE A 183 9.25 14.85 -17.87
N ASP A 184 10.51 15.28 -17.85
CA ASP A 184 10.86 16.71 -17.78
C ASP A 184 10.37 17.46 -19.02
N ASP A 185 10.41 16.87 -20.21
CA ASP A 185 9.84 17.45 -21.44
C ASP A 185 8.31 17.58 -21.37
N ILE A 186 7.62 16.56 -20.86
CA ILE A 186 6.16 16.58 -20.69
C ILE A 186 5.76 17.66 -19.68
N VAL A 187 6.44 17.72 -18.54
CA VAL A 187 6.17 18.72 -17.48
C VAL A 187 6.50 20.12 -17.98
N ARG A 188 7.63 20.30 -18.68
CA ARG A 188 8.02 21.59 -19.27
C ARG A 188 7.01 22.09 -20.29
N SER A 189 6.57 21.23 -21.21
CA SER A 189 5.60 21.63 -22.25
C SER A 189 4.26 22.08 -21.65
N ARG A 190 3.81 21.47 -20.56
CA ARG A 190 2.65 21.96 -19.78
C ARG A 190 2.87 23.37 -19.25
N PHE A 191 4.03 23.64 -18.62
CA PHE A 191 4.32 24.96 -18.07
C PHE A 191 4.44 26.03 -19.15
N GLU A 192 5.04 25.71 -20.29
CA GLU A 192 5.11 26.61 -21.44
C GLU A 192 3.71 26.96 -21.96
N GLU A 193 2.79 26.00 -22.02
CA GLU A 193 1.41 26.27 -22.41
C GLU A 193 0.66 27.17 -21.42
N LEU A 194 0.92 27.04 -20.11
CA LEU A 194 0.29 27.87 -19.08
C LEU A 194 0.84 29.30 -19.04
N TYR A 195 2.10 29.51 -19.44
CA TYR A 195 2.80 30.79 -19.33
C TYR A 195 2.97 31.55 -20.66
N VAL A 196 2.79 30.91 -21.81
CA VAL A 196 2.71 31.62 -23.09
C VAL A 196 1.33 32.28 -23.16
N PRO A 197 1.25 33.62 -23.16
CA PRO A 197 -0.02 34.31 -23.35
C PRO A 197 -0.63 33.84 -24.68
N SER A 198 -1.91 33.49 -24.67
CA SER A 198 -2.73 33.27 -25.86
C SER A 198 -2.91 34.59 -26.64
N ASP A 199 -1.81 35.21 -27.06
CA ASP A 199 -1.82 36.33 -27.97
C ASP A 199 -1.61 35.78 -29.38
N GLY A 200 -2.73 35.56 -30.09
CA GLY A 200 -2.71 35.52 -31.56
C GLY A 200 -3.14 34.26 -32.30
N ARG A 201 -3.92 33.33 -31.73
CA ARG A 201 -4.51 32.23 -32.54
C ARG A 201 -5.86 32.55 -33.20
N ASP A 202 -6.36 33.79 -33.07
CA ASP A 202 -7.64 34.22 -33.67
C ASP A 202 -7.48 35.09 -34.94
N LYS A 203 -6.35 35.00 -35.65
CA LYS A 203 -6.16 35.71 -36.93
C LYS A 203 -5.55 34.82 -38.01
N GLN A 204 -6.33 33.87 -38.52
CA GLN A 204 -6.40 33.56 -39.96
C GLN A 204 -7.59 32.66 -40.29
#